data_AF-A0A942MVG2-F1
#
_entry.id   AF-A0A942MVG2-F1
#
_cell.length_a   1.000
_cell.length_b   1.000
_cell.length_c   1.000
_cell.angle_alpha   90.00
_cell.angle_beta   90.00
_cell.angle_gamma   90.00
#
_symmetry.space_group_name_H-M   'P 1'
#
loop_
_entity.id
_entity.type
_entity.pdbx_description
1 polymer ?
#
loop_
_entity_poly.entity_id
_entity_poly.type
_entity_poly.pdbx_seq_one_letter_code
_entity_poly.pdbx_strand_id
1 'polypeptide(L)'
;MEILIGILGLIVAFLTWRLSHLQNKMNEKEMKQKDFDRNFAAYQKLEKYIHKIVSGRLKLNDTKLFDEEIKDFQFVFSKEVNDFTQKVKSFGINLALLNEKISMLSDTELTQNEFIERKRYMSEKSELIKVSFLELSADLIDIFNPLLTINK
;
A
#
# COMPACT_ATOMS: atom_id res chain seq x y z
N MET A 1 44.92 19.12 -43.57
CA MET A 1 44.14 17.96 -43.09
C MET A 1 43.87 18.04 -41.59
N GLU A 2 44.86 18.41 -40.77
CA GLU A 2 44.74 18.46 -39.29
C GLU A 2 43.65 19.40 -38.75
N ILE A 3 43.47 20.58 -39.35
CA ILE A 3 42.42 21.54 -38.94
C ILE A 3 41.01 20.95 -39.12
N LEU A 4 40.81 20.20 -40.21
CA LEU A 4 39.52 19.57 -40.52
C LEU A 4 39.18 18.45 -39.53
N ILE A 5 40.21 17.71 -39.08
CA ILE A 5 40.12 16.67 -38.05
C ILE A 5 39.81 17.29 -36.67
N GLY A 6 40.44 18.43 -36.34
CA GLY A 6 40.17 19.15 -35.09
C GLY A 6 38.74 19.69 -35.00
N ILE A 7 38.21 20.25 -36.10
CA ILE A 7 36.81 20.70 -36.17
C ILE A 7 35.85 19.52 -36.06
N LEU A 8 36.13 18.39 -36.72
CA LEU A 8 35.33 17.17 -36.58
C LEU A 8 35.32 16.67 -35.13
N GLY A 9 36.46 16.68 -34.45
CA GLY A 9 36.57 16.27 -33.05
C GLY A 9 35.69 17.11 -32.12
N LEU A 10 35.65 18.43 -32.33
CA LEU A 10 34.78 19.34 -31.56
C LEU A 10 33.28 19.07 -31.81
N ILE A 11 32.90 18.79 -33.06
CA ILE A 11 31.51 18.46 -33.41
C ILE A 11 31.11 17.13 -32.76
N VAL A 12 31.97 16.11 -32.81
CA VAL A 12 31.71 14.79 -32.19
C VAL A 12 31.62 14.90 -30.68
N ALA A 13 32.51 15.68 -30.04
CA ALA A 13 32.48 15.92 -28.60
C ALA A 13 31.17 16.62 -28.18
N PHE A 14 30.74 17.64 -28.92
CA PHE A 14 29.46 18.32 -28.68
C PHE A 14 28.25 17.40 -28.83
N LEU A 15 28.23 16.57 -29.89
CA LEU A 15 27.16 15.59 -30.10
C LEU A 15 27.12 14.54 -28.98
N THR A 16 28.28 14.03 -28.56
CA THR A 16 28.38 13.05 -27.47
C THR A 16 27.91 13.63 -26.15
N TRP A 17 28.32 14.87 -25.83
CA TRP A 17 27.84 15.58 -24.64
C TRP A 17 26.33 15.77 -24.66
N ARG A 18 25.77 16.21 -25.80
CA ARG A 18 24.33 16.39 -25.97
C ARG A 18 23.55 15.08 -25.83
N LEU A 19 24.03 13.99 -26.43
CA LEU A 19 23.43 12.66 -26.31
C LEU A 19 23.47 12.16 -24.86
N SER A 20 24.60 12.31 -24.16
CA SER A 20 24.73 11.95 -22.75
C SER A 20 23.76 12.76 -21.87
N HIS A 21 23.59 14.06 -22.14
CA HIS A 21 22.64 14.89 -21.42
C HIS A 21 21.19 14.44 -21.65
N LEU A 22 20.82 14.14 -22.90
CA LEU A 22 19.50 13.59 -23.24
C LEU A 22 19.26 12.23 -22.59
N GLN A 23 20.26 11.36 -22.58
CA GLN A 23 20.17 10.04 -21.95
C GLN A 23 19.97 10.17 -20.44
N ASN A 24 20.71 11.05 -19.76
CA ASN A 24 20.50 11.29 -18.34
C ASN A 24 19.06 11.79 -18.06
N LYS A 25 18.56 12.71 -18.89
CA LYS A 25 17.21 13.25 -18.77
C LYS A 25 16.12 12.20 -19.03
N MET A 26 16.37 11.23 -19.91
CA MET A 26 15.47 10.08 -20.12
C MET A 26 15.50 9.12 -18.94
N ASN A 27 16.69 8.78 -18.43
CA ASN A 27 16.85 7.91 -17.27
C ASN A 27 16.16 8.48 -16.03
N GLU A 28 16.28 9.79 -15.78
CA GLU A 28 15.57 10.47 -14.68
C GLU A 28 14.04 10.33 -14.81
N LYS A 29 13.50 10.46 -16.03
CA LYS A 29 12.06 10.27 -16.27
C LYS A 29 11.62 8.83 -16.06
N GLU A 30 12.40 7.88 -16.55
CA GLU A 30 12.12 6.45 -16.38
C GLU A 30 12.15 6.04 -14.91
N MET A 31 13.12 6.54 -14.15
CA MET A 31 13.20 6.31 -12.70
C MET A 31 11.98 6.86 -11.97
N LYS A 32 11.57 8.10 -12.26
CA LYS A 32 10.34 8.69 -11.69
C LYS A 32 9.09 7.87 -12.03
N GLN A 33 8.99 7.37 -13.26
CA GLN A 33 7.87 6.53 -13.67
C GLN A 33 7.86 5.18 -12.94
N LYS A 34 9.03 4.53 -12.81
CA LYS A 34 9.16 3.28 -12.03
C LYS A 34 8.78 3.47 -10.56
N ASP A 35 9.20 4.58 -9.96
CA ASP A 35 8.83 4.92 -8.58
C ASP A 35 7.31 5.13 -8.45
N PHE A 36 6.71 5.85 -9.40
CA PHE A 36 5.26 6.03 -9.46
C PHE A 36 4.51 4.69 -9.59
N ASP A 37 4.87 3.85 -10.56
CA ASP A 37 4.23 2.56 -10.80
C ASP A 37 4.32 1.65 -9.56
N ARG A 38 5.46 1.69 -8.88
CA ARG A 38 5.70 0.95 -7.63
C ARG A 38 4.82 1.47 -6.49
N ASN A 39 4.74 2.79 -6.30
CA ASN A 39 3.87 3.41 -5.30
C ASN A 39 2.39 3.11 -5.59
N PHE A 40 1.99 3.15 -6.86
CA PHE A 40 0.62 2.86 -7.28
C PHE A 40 0.25 1.38 -7.04
N ALA A 41 1.15 0.45 -7.35
CA ALA A 41 0.94 -0.97 -7.06
C ALA A 41 0.78 -1.23 -5.55
N ALA A 42 1.55 -0.53 -4.72
CA ALA A 42 1.41 -0.61 -3.26
C ALA A 42 0.08 -0.04 -2.76
N TYR A 43 -0.31 1.12 -3.28
CA TYR A 43 -1.63 1.72 -3.02
C TYR A 43 -2.77 0.73 -3.34
N GLN A 44 -2.76 0.13 -4.53
CA GLN A 44 -3.80 -0.82 -4.95
C GLN A 44 -3.89 -2.05 -4.05
N LYS A 45 -2.75 -2.59 -3.60
CA LYS A 45 -2.72 -3.72 -2.65
C LYS A 45 -3.34 -3.34 -1.30
N LEU A 46 -2.96 -2.19 -0.75
CA LEU A 46 -3.49 -1.68 0.51
C LEU A 46 -4.99 -1.37 0.41
N GLU A 47 -5.40 -0.67 -0.65
CA GLU A 47 -6.81 -0.35 -0.92
C GLU A 47 -7.67 -1.61 -1.01
N LYS A 48 -7.23 -2.60 -1.78
CA LYS A 48 -7.93 -3.89 -1.94
C LYS A 48 -8.08 -4.61 -0.60
N TYR A 49 -7.03 -4.61 0.23
CA TYR A 49 -7.08 -5.24 1.54
C TYR A 49 -7.97 -4.47 2.53
N ILE A 50 -7.92 -3.14 2.54
CA ILE A 50 -8.83 -2.29 3.32
C ILE A 50 -10.29 -2.55 2.89
N HIS A 51 -10.56 -2.70 1.59
CA HIS A 51 -11.90 -3.04 1.11
C HIS A 51 -12.37 -4.42 1.61
N LYS A 52 -11.47 -5.40 1.69
CA LYS A 52 -11.79 -6.69 2.33
C LYS A 52 -12.07 -6.55 3.82
N ILE A 53 -11.32 -5.72 4.54
CA ILE A 53 -11.59 -5.39 5.95
C ILE A 53 -13.01 -4.82 6.09
N VAL A 54 -13.39 -3.88 5.22
CA VAL A 54 -14.74 -3.26 5.22
C VAL A 54 -15.86 -4.28 5.00
N SER A 55 -15.63 -5.28 4.15
CA SER A 55 -16.63 -6.33 3.92
C SER A 55 -17.01 -7.09 5.20
N GLY A 56 -16.18 -6.99 6.25
CA GLY A 56 -16.38 -7.68 7.53
C GLY A 56 -16.19 -9.19 7.44
N ARG A 57 -15.85 -9.74 6.26
CA ARG A 57 -15.74 -11.19 6.01
C ARG A 57 -14.28 -11.64 5.87
N LEU A 58 -13.36 -10.88 6.46
CA LEU A 58 -11.94 -11.17 6.41
C LEU A 58 -11.63 -12.49 7.13
N LYS A 59 -10.89 -13.39 6.47
CA LYS A 59 -10.41 -14.65 7.06
C LYS A 59 -8.91 -14.57 7.37
N LEU A 60 -8.42 -15.47 8.22
CA LEU A 60 -6.98 -15.59 8.51
C LEU A 60 -6.12 -15.91 7.26
N ASN A 61 -6.69 -16.60 6.27
CA ASN A 61 -5.95 -16.82 5.02
C ASN A 61 -5.79 -15.53 4.20
N ASP A 62 -6.77 -14.61 4.25
CA ASP A 62 -6.63 -13.31 3.57
C ASP A 62 -5.51 -12.48 4.21
N THR A 63 -5.34 -12.55 5.52
CA THR A 63 -4.29 -11.80 6.23
C THR A 63 -2.90 -12.36 5.95
N LYS A 64 -2.77 -13.69 5.81
CA LYS A 64 -1.53 -14.36 5.39
C LYS A 64 -1.12 -13.98 3.97
N LEU A 65 -2.06 -14.04 3.02
CA LEU A 65 -1.81 -13.64 1.64
C LEU A 65 -1.37 -12.18 1.56
N PHE A 66 -2.03 -11.30 2.32
CA PHE A 66 -1.63 -9.90 2.39
C PHE A 66 -0.22 -9.74 2.95
N ASP A 67 0.16 -10.47 4.01
CA ASP A 67 1.51 -10.44 4.58
C ASP A 67 2.60 -10.81 3.57
N GLU A 68 2.35 -11.84 2.77
CA GLU A 68 3.24 -12.24 1.67
C GLU A 68 3.34 -11.14 0.59
N GLU A 69 2.22 -10.52 0.21
CA GLU A 69 2.18 -9.46 -0.80
C GLU A 69 2.93 -8.18 -0.40
N ILE A 70 3.09 -7.92 0.91
CA ILE A 70 3.75 -6.73 1.47
C ILE A 70 5.14 -7.00 2.06
N LYS A 71 5.65 -8.23 2.00
CA LYS A 71 6.90 -8.63 2.68
C LYS A 71 8.09 -7.72 2.38
N ASP A 72 8.15 -7.22 1.15
CA ASP A 72 9.26 -6.37 0.68
C ASP A 72 9.03 -4.87 0.94
N PHE A 73 7.84 -4.47 1.42
CA PHE A 73 7.49 -3.06 1.56
C PHE A 73 8.41 -2.34 2.54
N GLN A 74 8.85 -3.02 3.60
CA GLN A 74 9.78 -2.47 4.60
C GLN A 74 11.14 -2.07 4.02
N PHE A 75 11.56 -2.68 2.90
CA PHE A 75 12.84 -2.39 2.25
C PHE A 75 12.72 -1.36 1.14
N VAL A 76 11.51 -1.22 0.59
CA VAL A 76 11.24 -0.47 -0.64
C VAL A 76 10.66 0.91 -0.35
N PHE A 77 9.84 1.04 0.69
CA PHE A 77 9.11 2.27 0.98
C PHE A 77 9.65 2.99 2.22
N SER A 78 9.20 4.25 2.37
CA SER A 78 9.51 5.04 3.55
C SER A 78 8.95 4.39 4.82
N LYS A 79 9.51 4.78 5.96
CA LYS A 79 9.04 4.34 7.27
C LYS A 79 7.54 4.61 7.47
N GLU A 80 7.05 5.75 6.98
CA GLU A 80 5.64 6.14 7.09
C GLU A 80 4.70 5.15 6.37
N VAL A 81 5.00 4.81 5.12
CA VAL A 81 4.22 3.81 4.36
C VAL A 81 4.29 2.44 5.04
N ASN A 82 5.45 2.05 5.55
CA ASN A 82 5.62 0.79 6.26
C ASN A 82 4.82 0.76 7.57
N ASP A 83 4.91 1.80 8.39
CA ASP A 83 4.18 1.91 9.66
C ASP A 83 2.67 1.85 9.42
N PHE A 84 2.18 2.55 8.39
CA PHE A 84 0.78 2.47 7.98
C PHE A 84 0.39 1.07 7.49
N THR A 85 1.23 0.43 6.69
CA THR A 85 1.03 -0.95 6.22
C THR A 85 0.91 -1.93 7.41
N GLN A 86 1.77 -1.77 8.42
CA GLN A 86 1.70 -2.59 9.64
C GLN A 86 0.43 -2.31 10.46
N LYS A 87 0.00 -1.04 10.55
CA LYS A 87 -1.28 -0.65 11.18
C LYS A 87 -2.46 -1.36 10.51
N VAL A 88 -2.53 -1.31 9.18
CA VAL A 88 -3.56 -1.99 8.38
C VAL A 88 -3.52 -3.52 8.57
N LYS A 89 -2.32 -4.11 8.54
CA LYS A 89 -2.13 -5.55 8.77
C LYS A 89 -2.65 -5.98 10.14
N SER A 90 -2.22 -5.28 11.20
CA SER A 90 -2.62 -5.55 12.58
C SER A 90 -4.13 -5.46 12.76
N PHE A 91 -4.75 -4.43 12.18
CA PHE A 91 -6.20 -4.27 12.21
C PHE A 91 -6.92 -5.44 11.53
N GLY A 92 -6.46 -5.84 10.34
CA GLY A 92 -7.01 -6.99 9.62
C GLY A 92 -6.88 -8.30 10.42
N ILE A 93 -5.73 -8.56 11.03
CA ILE A 93 -5.53 -9.76 11.88
C ILE A 93 -6.53 -9.78 13.04
N ASN A 94 -6.68 -8.66 13.75
CA ASN A 94 -7.62 -8.55 14.86
C ASN A 94 -9.07 -8.79 14.42
N LEU A 95 -9.46 -8.28 13.24
CA LEU A 95 -10.78 -8.50 12.67
C LEU A 95 -11.00 -9.97 12.28
N ALA A 96 -10.02 -10.60 11.64
CA ALA A 96 -10.11 -12.02 11.28
C ALA A 96 -10.24 -12.93 12.51
N LEU A 97 -9.48 -12.65 13.58
CA LEU A 97 -9.58 -13.36 14.85
C LEU A 97 -10.95 -13.14 15.52
N LEU A 98 -11.49 -11.92 15.44
CA LEU A 98 -12.83 -11.61 15.94
C LEU A 98 -13.90 -12.40 15.16
N ASN A 99 -13.79 -12.46 13.84
CA ASN A 99 -14.70 -13.22 12.99
C ASN A 99 -14.67 -14.72 13.30
N GLU A 100 -13.49 -15.28 13.52
CA GLU A 100 -13.33 -16.67 13.92
C GLU A 100 -13.97 -16.95 15.28
N LYS A 101 -13.76 -16.07 16.27
CA LYS A 101 -14.43 -16.16 17.57
C LYS A 101 -15.95 -16.09 17.44
N ILE A 102 -16.47 -15.18 16.62
CA ILE A 102 -17.92 -15.05 16.38
C ILE A 102 -18.48 -16.31 15.74
N SER A 103 -17.75 -16.91 14.78
CA SER A 103 -18.14 -18.17 14.13
C SER A 103 -18.15 -19.35 15.10
N MET A 104 -17.14 -19.47 15.96
CA MET A 104 -17.12 -20.53 16.98
C MET A 104 -18.30 -20.41 17.95
N LEU A 105 -18.68 -19.17 18.29
CA LEU A 105 -19.82 -18.92 19.17
C LEU A 105 -21.18 -19.16 18.51
N SER A 106 -21.31 -19.14 17.17
CA SER A 106 -22.61 -19.37 16.51
C SER A 106 -23.05 -20.82 16.54
N ASP A 107 -22.11 -21.73 16.77
CA ASP A 107 -22.34 -23.17 16.73
C ASP A 107 -22.72 -23.75 18.10
N THR A 108 -22.73 -22.92 19.16
CA THR A 108 -23.10 -23.32 20.53
C THR A 108 -24.53 -22.89 20.87
N GLU A 109 -25.35 -23.79 21.43
CA GLU A 109 -26.64 -23.43 22.01
C GLU A 109 -26.43 -22.48 23.21
N LEU A 110 -26.84 -21.22 23.07
CA LEU A 110 -26.60 -20.17 24.06
C LEU A 110 -27.81 -19.98 24.97
N THR A 111 -27.54 -19.73 26.25
CA THR A 111 -28.55 -19.25 27.18
C THR A 111 -28.92 -17.79 26.87
N GLN A 112 -30.09 -17.34 27.34
CA GLN A 112 -30.64 -16.02 27.02
C GLN A 112 -29.73 -14.85 27.45
N ASN A 113 -29.00 -15.00 28.55
CA ASN A 113 -28.07 -13.99 29.06
C ASN A 113 -26.80 -13.90 28.19
N GLU A 114 -26.25 -15.03 27.77
CA GLU A 114 -25.09 -15.08 26.88
C GLU A 114 -25.43 -14.51 25.49
N PHE A 115 -26.68 -14.68 25.03
CA PHE A 115 -27.15 -14.05 23.80
C PHE A 115 -27.18 -12.51 23.87
N ILE A 116 -27.63 -11.94 24.99
CA ILE A 116 -27.69 -10.48 25.18
C ILE A 116 -26.28 -9.89 25.26
N GLU A 117 -25.39 -10.52 26.03
CA GLU A 117 -23.99 -10.11 26.15
C GLU A 117 -23.28 -10.18 24.80
N ARG A 118 -23.54 -11.24 24.03
CA ARG A 118 -23.04 -11.39 22.66
C ARG A 118 -23.54 -10.30 21.72
N LYS A 119 -24.83 -9.98 21.76
CA LYS A 119 -25.41 -8.91 20.93
C LYS A 119 -24.78 -7.54 21.25
N ARG A 120 -24.55 -7.25 22.53
CA ARG A 120 -23.87 -6.03 22.97
C ARG A 120 -22.42 -5.99 22.49
N TYR A 121 -21.67 -7.07 22.66
CA TYR A 121 -20.29 -7.20 22.19
C TYR A 121 -20.18 -6.98 20.67
N MET A 122 -21.08 -7.59 19.89
CA MET A 122 -21.10 -7.43 18.43
C MET A 122 -21.44 -5.98 18.02
N SER A 123 -22.33 -5.31 18.75
CA SER A 123 -22.70 -3.91 18.49
C SER A 123 -21.53 -2.96 18.76
N GLU A 124 -20.89 -3.06 19.92
CA GLU A 124 -19.75 -2.20 20.31
C GLU A 124 -18.57 -2.39 19.35
N LYS A 125 -18.29 -3.64 18.95
CA LYS A 125 -17.19 -3.93 18.01
C LYS A 125 -17.50 -3.46 16.59
N SER A 126 -18.74 -3.54 16.13
CA SER A 126 -19.14 -3.07 14.79
C SER A 126 -18.97 -1.56 14.62
N GLU A 127 -19.23 -0.80 15.68
CA GLU A 127 -19.08 0.67 15.66
C GLU A 127 -17.60 1.08 15.62
N LEU A 128 -16.75 0.42 16.43
CA LEU A 128 -15.30 0.61 16.38
C LEU A 128 -14.71 0.27 15.01
N ILE A 129 -15.20 -0.79 14.35
CA ILE A 129 -14.76 -1.17 13.01
C ILE A 129 -15.07 -0.08 11.98
N LYS A 130 -16.24 0.56 12.08
CA LYS A 130 -16.62 1.66 11.18
C LYS A 130 -15.75 2.91 11.36
N VAL A 131 -15.45 3.28 12.61
CA VAL A 131 -14.58 4.44 12.90
C VAL A 131 -13.17 4.18 12.37
N SER A 132 -12.61 3.01 12.66
CA SER A 132 -11.27 2.64 12.17
C SER A 132 -11.19 2.57 10.64
N PHE A 133 -12.27 2.26 9.92
CA PHE A 133 -12.28 2.30 8.46
C PHE A 133 -12.11 3.72 7.90
N LEU A 134 -12.85 4.69 8.42
CA LEU A 134 -12.79 6.08 7.94
C LEU A 134 -11.37 6.63 8.14
N GLU A 135 -10.77 6.31 9.28
CA GLU A 135 -9.37 6.64 9.58
C GLU A 135 -8.40 5.96 8.59
N LEU A 136 -8.50 4.64 8.39
CA LEU A 136 -7.60 3.92 7.49
C LEU A 136 -7.70 4.38 6.03
N SER A 137 -8.90 4.76 5.57
CA SER A 137 -9.09 5.25 4.20
C SER A 137 -8.58 6.67 4.01
N ALA A 138 -8.76 7.53 5.01
CA ALA A 138 -8.20 8.88 5.01
C ALA A 138 -6.66 8.82 5.04
N ASP A 139 -6.09 8.05 5.97
CA ASP A 139 -4.64 7.84 6.10
C ASP A 139 -4.03 7.30 4.80
N LEU A 140 -4.70 6.35 4.12
CA LEU A 140 -4.24 5.81 2.83
C LEU A 140 -4.10 6.92 1.78
N ILE A 141 -5.11 7.79 1.67
CA ILE A 141 -5.09 8.91 0.72
C ILE A 141 -3.98 9.88 1.11
N ASP A 142 -3.89 10.28 2.37
CA ASP A 142 -2.94 11.30 2.82
C ASP A 142 -1.48 10.85 2.61
N ILE A 143 -1.18 9.56 2.85
CA ILE A 143 0.17 9.01 2.68
C ILE A 143 0.54 8.85 1.20
N PHE A 144 -0.39 8.38 0.36
CA PHE A 144 -0.08 8.07 -1.04
C PHE A 144 -0.29 9.24 -2.01
N ASN A 145 -1.15 10.21 -1.71
CA ASN A 145 -1.44 11.31 -2.63
C ASN A 145 -0.20 12.14 -3.00
N PRO A 146 0.73 12.46 -2.07
CA PRO A 146 2.02 13.09 -2.42
C PRO A 146 2.94 12.19 -3.25
N LEU A 147 2.82 10.86 -3.10
CA LEU A 147 3.64 9.86 -3.80
C LEU A 147 3.10 9.53 -5.20
N LEU A 148 1.82 9.82 -5.44
CA LEU A 148 1.09 9.61 -6.68
C LEU A 148 0.89 10.91 -7.47
N THR A 149 1.51 12.02 -7.04
CA THR A 149 1.56 13.23 -7.83
C THR A 149 2.80 13.23 -8.72
N ILE A 150 2.60 13.16 -10.03
CA ILE A 150 3.68 13.40 -10.99
C ILE A 150 3.97 14.90 -10.93
N ASN A 151 4.99 15.30 -10.16
CA ASN A 151 5.52 16.66 -10.20
C ASN A 151 5.92 16.97 -11.65
N LYS A 152 5.17 17.89 -12.27
CA LYS A 152 5.39 18.37 -13.64
C LYS A 152 6.73 19.11 -13.77
#